data_AF-A0A7X6ZU64-F1
#
_entry.id   AF-A0A7X6ZU64-F1
#
_cell.length_a   1.000
_cell.length_b   1.000
_cell.length_c   1.000
_cell.angle_alpha   90.00
_cell.angle_beta   90.00
_cell.angle_gamma   90.00
#
_symmetry.space_group_name_H-M   'P 1'
#
loop_
_entity.id
_entity.type
_entity.pdbx_description
1 polymer ?
#
loop_
_entity_poly.entity_id
_entity_poly.type
_entity_poly.pdbx_seq_one_letter_code
_entity_poly.pdbx_strand_id
1 'polypeptide(L)'
;MDYAKESLRLHKEWKGKIEVISTVPVESKEDLSLAYTPGVAQPCLEIQKDVNLSYELTRRHNLCLVVTDGTAVLGLGDIGPEAGMPVMEGKCVLFKAFGDVDAFPLCIKSKDVDEIVNTIYLISGSFGGVNLEDIAAPRCFEIERKLKEKCDIPIFHDDQHGTAVVTLAGLINALKIVNKKKEDIKIVINGAGAAAISITKLLISDGFKNITLCDRTGAIYEGRKEGMNSVKEEMAQITNRKQIQGTLKDVLVGADVFIGVSAPGSLTADMVKTMAEDAIIFACANPTPEIFPD
;
A
#
# COMPACT_ATOMS: atom_id res chain seq x y z
N MET A 1 2.72 23.74 14.83
CA MET A 1 2.49 22.71 15.86
C MET A 1 3.54 21.63 15.65
N ASP A 2 4.23 21.19 16.70
CA ASP A 2 5.16 20.06 16.60
C ASP A 2 4.36 18.76 16.68
N TYR A 3 4.00 18.21 15.51
CA TYR A 3 3.19 17.00 15.43
C TYR A 3 3.88 15.78 16.04
N ALA A 4 5.21 15.70 16.02
CA ALA A 4 5.92 14.55 16.59
C ALA A 4 5.77 14.51 18.11
N LYS A 5 5.96 15.66 18.77
CA LYS A 5 5.80 15.78 20.23
C LYS A 5 4.35 15.55 20.65
N GLU A 6 3.40 16.13 19.93
CA GLU A 6 1.98 16.00 20.28
C GLU A 6 1.44 14.60 20.02
N SER A 7 1.81 13.96 18.90
CA SER A 7 1.44 12.58 18.59
C SER A 7 1.92 11.60 19.67
N LEU A 8 3.17 11.75 20.13
CA LEU A 8 3.71 10.90 21.20
C LEU A 8 2.95 11.08 22.53
N ARG A 9 2.56 12.32 22.86
CA ARG A 9 1.77 12.62 24.07
C ARG A 9 0.42 11.91 24.01
N LEU A 10 -0.28 12.05 22.89
CA LEU A 10 -1.60 11.46 22.67
C LEU A 10 -1.56 9.93 22.66
N HIS A 11 -0.58 9.31 22.02
CA HIS A 11 -0.41 7.85 22.06
C HIS A 11 -0.20 7.29 23.49
N LYS A 12 0.44 8.05 24.39
CA LYS A 12 0.56 7.68 25.82
C LYS A 12 -0.76 7.82 26.56
N GLU A 13 -1.55 8.83 26.22
CA GLU A 13 -2.86 9.10 26.81
C GLU A 13 -3.89 8.04 26.38
N TRP A 14 -3.96 7.75 25.09
CA TRP A 14 -4.91 6.80 24.50
C TRP A 14 -4.53 5.34 24.72
N LYS A 15 -3.24 5.05 24.94
CA LYS A 15 -2.69 3.68 25.10
C LYS A 15 -2.98 2.77 23.89
N GLY A 16 -2.85 3.33 22.70
CA GLY A 16 -3.30 2.70 21.44
C GLY A 16 -4.44 3.50 20.83
N LYS A 17 -4.89 3.13 19.64
CA LYS A 17 -5.90 3.88 18.88
C LYS A 17 -7.18 3.09 18.60
N ILE A 18 -7.24 1.83 19.01
CA ILE A 18 -8.37 0.94 18.73
C ILE A 18 -8.76 0.18 20.01
N GLU A 19 -10.02 -0.23 20.06
CA GLU A 19 -10.59 -1.07 21.12
C GLU A 19 -11.61 -2.06 20.52
N VAL A 20 -11.85 -3.17 21.22
CA VAL A 20 -12.88 -4.15 20.85
C VAL A 20 -14.08 -3.92 21.76
N ILE A 21 -15.23 -3.63 21.15
CA ILE A 21 -16.48 -3.31 21.86
C ILE A 21 -17.51 -4.39 21.52
N SER A 22 -18.27 -4.85 22.52
CA SER A 22 -19.41 -5.75 22.28
C SER A 22 -20.48 -5.04 21.46
N THR A 23 -20.96 -5.70 20.41
CA THR A 23 -22.08 -5.22 19.58
C THR A 23 -23.42 -5.82 20.02
N VAL A 24 -23.42 -6.64 21.08
CA VAL A 24 -24.62 -7.32 21.61
C VAL A 24 -24.79 -7.01 23.11
N PRO A 25 -26.02 -7.10 23.65
CA PRO A 25 -26.27 -6.98 25.07
C PRO A 25 -25.49 -8.02 25.88
N VAL A 26 -25.06 -7.65 27.08
CA VAL A 26 -24.35 -8.51 28.05
C VAL A 26 -24.72 -8.15 29.49
N GLU A 27 -25.95 -7.67 29.69
CA GLU A 27 -26.41 -7.11 30.98
C GLU A 27 -27.17 -8.14 31.83
N SER A 28 -27.70 -9.18 31.19
CA SER A 28 -28.52 -10.21 31.84
C SER A 28 -27.92 -11.61 31.71
N LYS A 29 -28.44 -12.54 32.53
CA LYS A 29 -28.12 -13.97 32.41
C LYS A 29 -28.56 -14.53 31.06
N GLU A 30 -29.69 -14.06 30.54
CA GLU A 30 -30.22 -14.49 29.24
C GLU A 30 -29.30 -14.02 28.12
N ASP A 31 -28.88 -12.75 28.15
CA ASP A 31 -27.93 -12.17 27.19
C ASP A 31 -26.65 -12.99 27.12
N LEU A 32 -26.04 -13.28 28.28
CA LEU A 32 -24.82 -14.10 28.37
C LEU A 32 -25.05 -15.53 27.86
N SER A 33 -26.23 -16.10 28.11
CA SER A 33 -26.58 -17.45 27.67
C SER A 33 -26.76 -17.55 26.15
N LEU A 34 -27.11 -16.45 25.49
CA LEU A 34 -27.26 -16.36 24.03
C LEU A 34 -25.95 -15.94 23.34
N ALA A 35 -25.24 -14.95 23.88
CA ALA A 35 -23.96 -14.49 23.37
C ALA A 35 -22.83 -15.52 23.56
N TYR A 36 -22.96 -16.40 24.57
CA TYR A 36 -22.01 -17.46 24.85
C TYR A 36 -22.75 -18.78 25.14
N THR A 37 -22.34 -19.54 26.15
CA THR A 37 -22.92 -20.85 26.43
C THR A 37 -24.26 -20.76 27.16
N PRO A 38 -25.27 -21.57 26.76
CA PRO A 38 -25.21 -22.62 25.73
C PRO A 38 -25.53 -22.16 24.30
N GLY A 39 -26.07 -20.95 24.09
CA GLY A 39 -26.64 -20.50 22.82
C GLY A 39 -25.67 -20.45 21.64
N VAL A 40 -24.42 -20.06 21.87
CA VAL A 40 -23.36 -19.97 20.85
C VAL A 40 -23.10 -21.28 20.11
N ALA A 41 -23.51 -22.43 20.66
CA ALA A 41 -23.36 -23.72 20.01
C ALA A 41 -24.14 -23.80 18.67
N GLN A 42 -25.33 -23.18 18.58
CA GLN A 42 -26.16 -23.28 17.38
C GLN A 42 -25.51 -22.64 16.15
N PRO A 43 -25.04 -21.37 16.16
CA PRO A 43 -24.34 -20.82 14.99
C PRO A 43 -23.07 -21.61 14.64
N CYS A 44 -22.33 -22.16 15.61
CA CYS A 44 -21.19 -23.03 15.32
C CYS A 44 -21.60 -24.29 14.55
N LEU A 45 -22.70 -24.95 14.92
CA LEU A 45 -23.21 -26.13 14.24
C LEU A 45 -23.74 -25.82 12.84
N GLU A 46 -24.32 -24.64 12.61
CA GLU A 46 -24.71 -24.21 11.27
C GLU A 46 -23.50 -23.92 10.38
N ILE A 47 -22.48 -23.21 10.89
CA ILE A 47 -21.22 -22.96 10.18
C ILE A 47 -20.47 -24.27 9.86
N GLN A 48 -20.57 -25.28 10.74
CA GLN A 48 -19.99 -26.61 10.48
C GLN A 48 -20.63 -27.28 9.26
N LYS A 49 -21.93 -27.06 9.01
CA LYS A 49 -22.63 -27.62 7.84
C LYS A 49 -22.32 -26.82 6.58
N ASP A 50 -22.22 -25.50 6.70
CA ASP A 50 -21.85 -24.59 5.61
C ASP A 50 -20.96 -23.46 6.12
N VAL A 51 -19.68 -23.52 5.75
CA VAL A 51 -18.66 -22.54 6.16
C VAL A 51 -18.97 -21.12 5.71
N ASN A 52 -19.75 -20.94 4.63
CA ASN A 52 -20.11 -19.60 4.14
C ASN A 52 -21.07 -18.87 5.09
N LEU A 53 -21.83 -19.60 5.92
CA LEU A 53 -22.64 -18.98 6.98
C LEU A 53 -21.78 -18.23 8.00
N SER A 54 -20.46 -18.41 8.02
CA SER A 54 -19.57 -17.56 8.82
C SER A 54 -19.63 -16.08 8.43
N TYR A 55 -19.95 -15.74 7.18
CA TYR A 55 -20.18 -14.36 6.78
C TYR A 55 -21.48 -13.80 7.37
N GLU A 56 -22.53 -14.60 7.51
CA GLU A 56 -23.82 -14.15 8.05
C GLU A 56 -23.86 -14.13 9.58
N LEU A 57 -23.23 -15.13 10.20
CA LEU A 57 -23.37 -15.43 11.62
C LEU A 57 -22.20 -14.88 12.47
N THR A 58 -21.22 -14.21 11.87
CA THR A 58 -20.06 -13.66 12.58
C THR A 58 -19.63 -12.30 12.00
N ARG A 59 -18.68 -11.62 12.64
CA ARG A 59 -18.09 -10.39 12.11
C ARG A 59 -17.22 -10.60 10.86
N ARG A 60 -16.98 -11.84 10.40
CA ARG A 60 -16.14 -12.14 9.22
C ARG A 60 -16.52 -11.29 8.01
N HIS A 61 -17.81 -10.98 7.80
CA HIS A 61 -18.25 -10.15 6.67
C HIS A 61 -17.69 -8.73 6.64
N ASN A 62 -17.30 -8.16 7.78
CA ASN A 62 -16.81 -6.78 7.88
C ASN A 62 -15.40 -6.67 8.45
N LEU A 63 -14.78 -7.79 8.83
CA LEU A 63 -13.49 -7.80 9.51
C LEU A 63 -12.35 -7.98 8.52
N CYS A 64 -11.50 -6.97 8.39
CA CYS A 64 -10.29 -6.99 7.58
C CYS A 64 -9.04 -7.14 8.44
N LEU A 65 -8.13 -8.01 8.02
CA LEU A 65 -6.81 -8.13 8.63
C LEU A 65 -5.87 -7.07 8.02
N VAL A 66 -5.33 -6.16 8.82
CA VAL A 66 -4.26 -5.25 8.41
C VAL A 66 -2.93 -5.84 8.89
N VAL A 67 -2.10 -6.31 7.96
CA VAL A 67 -0.90 -7.10 8.29
C VAL A 67 0.38 -6.50 7.74
N THR A 68 1.42 -6.53 8.56
CA THR A 68 2.78 -6.12 8.19
C THR A 68 3.82 -7.03 8.84
N ASP A 69 5.05 -7.00 8.36
CA ASP A 69 6.23 -7.52 9.07
C ASP A 69 7.14 -6.39 9.62
N GLY A 70 6.76 -5.12 9.38
CA GLY A 70 7.48 -3.93 9.84
C GLY A 70 8.77 -3.64 9.05
N THR A 71 8.92 -4.20 7.85
CA THR A 71 10.16 -4.07 7.06
C THR A 71 10.23 -2.84 6.16
N ALA A 72 9.11 -2.14 5.92
CA ALA A 72 9.06 -0.92 5.13
C ALA A 72 8.08 0.11 5.70
N VAL A 73 8.13 0.35 7.01
CA VAL A 73 7.20 1.26 7.70
C VAL A 73 7.44 2.70 7.27
N LEU A 74 6.53 3.28 6.49
CA LEU A 74 6.64 4.64 5.95
C LEU A 74 8.02 4.84 5.26
N GLY A 75 8.69 5.98 5.50
CA GLY A 75 10.07 6.21 5.12
C GLY A 75 11.12 5.77 6.15
N LEU A 76 10.72 5.06 7.21
CA LEU A 76 11.62 4.64 8.30
C LEU A 76 12.36 3.32 7.98
N GLY A 77 11.82 2.56 7.03
CA GLY A 77 12.39 1.28 6.61
C GLY A 77 12.08 0.14 7.58
N ASP A 78 13.06 -0.74 7.77
CA ASP A 78 12.92 -1.94 8.60
C ASP A 78 13.15 -1.60 10.07
N ILE A 79 12.05 -1.35 10.78
CA ILE A 79 12.03 -1.01 12.21
C ILE A 79 11.44 -2.13 13.07
N GLY A 80 10.98 -3.20 12.42
CA GLY A 80 10.42 -4.38 13.07
C GLY A 80 8.92 -4.26 13.40
N PRO A 81 8.30 -5.40 13.75
CA PRO A 81 6.85 -5.53 13.83
C PRO A 81 6.22 -4.69 14.95
N GLU A 82 6.82 -4.64 16.14
CA GLU A 82 6.28 -3.84 17.25
C GLU A 82 6.33 -2.34 16.96
N ALA A 83 7.39 -1.87 16.30
CA ALA A 83 7.54 -0.47 15.94
C ALA A 83 6.59 -0.07 14.79
N GLY A 84 6.14 -1.02 13.96
CA GLY A 84 5.10 -0.83 12.95
C GLY A 84 3.68 -0.79 13.52
N MET A 85 3.43 -1.32 14.72
CA MET A 85 2.07 -1.42 15.31
C MET A 85 1.31 -0.09 15.35
N PRO A 86 1.91 1.06 15.73
CA PRO A 86 1.21 2.33 15.68
C PRO A 86 0.71 2.70 14.27
N VAL A 87 1.42 2.34 13.21
CA VAL A 87 0.95 2.61 11.83
C VAL A 87 -0.22 1.69 11.50
N MET A 88 -0.15 0.41 11.86
CA MET A 88 -1.22 -0.56 11.62
C MET A 88 -2.52 -0.21 12.35
N GLU A 89 -2.44 0.18 13.63
CA GLU A 89 -3.60 0.72 14.35
C GLU A 89 -4.17 1.97 13.66
N GLY A 90 -3.28 2.83 13.14
CA GLY A 90 -3.68 4.02 12.37
C GLY A 90 -4.47 3.65 11.12
N LYS A 91 -4.00 2.65 10.36
CA LYS A 91 -4.73 2.11 9.21
C LYS A 91 -6.09 1.56 9.62
N CYS A 92 -6.18 0.84 10.75
CA CYS A 92 -7.46 0.34 11.26
C CYS A 92 -8.46 1.46 11.58
N VAL A 93 -7.99 2.57 12.17
CA VAL A 93 -8.82 3.78 12.37
C VAL A 93 -9.35 4.31 11.05
N LEU A 94 -8.55 4.34 9.98
CA LEU A 94 -8.98 4.82 8.67
C LEU A 94 -10.01 3.88 8.02
N PHE A 95 -9.78 2.57 8.08
CA PHE A 95 -10.75 1.56 7.61
C PHE A 95 -12.12 1.76 8.27
N LYS A 96 -12.13 1.97 9.59
CA LYS A 96 -13.38 2.18 10.32
C LYS A 96 -14.02 3.53 10.03
N ALA A 97 -13.24 4.61 10.08
CA ALA A 97 -13.78 5.97 9.98
C ALA A 97 -14.30 6.33 8.58
N PHE A 98 -13.65 5.81 7.52
CA PHE A 98 -13.99 6.19 6.14
C PHE A 98 -14.68 5.08 5.35
N GLY A 99 -14.48 3.82 5.71
CA GLY A 99 -15.08 2.67 5.03
C GLY A 99 -16.14 1.91 5.82
N ASP A 100 -16.33 2.24 7.11
CA ASP A 100 -17.09 1.44 8.07
C ASP A 100 -16.66 -0.05 8.12
N VAL A 101 -15.39 -0.31 7.83
CA VAL A 101 -14.79 -1.65 7.87
C VAL A 101 -14.16 -1.86 9.24
N ASP A 102 -14.50 -2.96 9.91
CA ASP A 102 -13.78 -3.33 11.12
C ASP A 102 -12.41 -3.87 10.71
N ALA A 103 -11.35 -3.35 11.29
CA ALA A 103 -9.99 -3.74 10.93
C ALA A 103 -9.20 -4.12 12.18
N PHE A 104 -8.39 -5.17 12.04
CA PHE A 104 -7.55 -5.66 13.12
C PHE A 104 -6.08 -5.70 12.72
N PRO A 105 -5.17 -5.06 13.48
CA PRO A 105 -3.76 -5.01 13.14
C PRO A 105 -3.04 -6.29 13.57
N LEU A 106 -2.17 -6.82 12.72
CA LEU A 106 -1.28 -7.94 13.03
C LEU A 106 0.12 -7.69 12.48
N CYS A 107 1.09 -7.52 13.37
CA CYS A 107 2.50 -7.41 13.00
C CYS A 107 3.19 -8.78 13.17
N ILE A 108 3.58 -9.41 12.06
CA ILE A 108 4.19 -10.75 12.05
C ILE A 108 5.68 -10.63 12.33
N LYS A 109 6.19 -11.40 13.30
CA LYS A 109 7.62 -11.43 13.67
C LYS A 109 8.42 -12.42 12.83
N SER A 110 8.27 -12.36 11.52
CA SER A 110 9.08 -13.13 10.56
C SER A 110 9.40 -12.28 9.35
N LYS A 111 10.52 -12.58 8.70
CA LYS A 111 10.92 -12.02 7.40
C LYS A 111 10.93 -13.09 6.32
N ASP A 112 10.64 -14.34 6.67
CA ASP A 112 10.53 -15.42 5.71
C ASP A 112 9.19 -15.33 4.97
N VAL A 113 9.24 -15.40 3.64
CA VAL A 113 8.05 -15.25 2.79
C VAL A 113 7.04 -16.37 3.06
N ASP A 114 7.51 -17.61 3.18
CA ASP A 114 6.64 -18.77 3.34
C ASP A 114 6.02 -18.82 4.74
N GLU A 115 6.77 -18.43 5.78
CA GLU A 115 6.24 -18.28 7.13
C GLU A 115 5.15 -17.21 7.20
N ILE A 116 5.36 -16.03 6.58
CA ILE A 116 4.35 -14.96 6.54
C ILE A 116 3.10 -15.43 5.81
N VAL A 117 3.26 -15.98 4.60
CA VAL A 117 2.16 -16.49 3.78
C VAL A 117 1.38 -17.58 4.52
N ASN A 118 2.09 -18.52 5.15
CA ASN A 118 1.45 -19.60 5.89
C ASN A 118 0.73 -19.09 7.13
N THR A 119 1.32 -18.15 7.86
CA THR A 119 0.70 -17.52 9.03
C THR A 119 -0.62 -16.86 8.65
N ILE A 120 -0.63 -16.01 7.62
CA ILE A 120 -1.83 -15.31 7.15
C ILE A 120 -2.87 -16.32 6.65
N TYR A 121 -2.46 -17.32 5.88
CA TYR A 121 -3.37 -18.36 5.39
C TYR A 121 -4.06 -19.11 6.54
N LEU A 122 -3.32 -19.53 7.57
CA LEU A 122 -3.86 -20.31 8.67
C LEU A 122 -4.90 -19.55 9.50
N ILE A 123 -4.85 -18.21 9.52
CA ILE A 123 -5.81 -17.37 10.24
C ILE A 123 -6.90 -16.76 9.35
N SER A 124 -6.77 -16.90 8.02
CA SER A 124 -7.61 -16.22 7.02
C SER A 124 -9.12 -16.45 7.19
N GLY A 125 -9.53 -17.62 7.71
CA GLY A 125 -10.94 -17.93 7.97
C GLY A 125 -11.64 -17.01 8.98
N SER A 126 -10.89 -16.19 9.73
CA SER A 126 -11.46 -15.19 10.66
C SER A 126 -11.82 -13.86 9.99
N PHE A 127 -11.40 -13.66 8.74
CA PHE A 127 -11.45 -12.36 8.06
C PHE A 127 -12.24 -12.46 6.74
N GLY A 128 -12.79 -11.32 6.33
CA GLY A 128 -13.41 -11.13 5.01
C GLY A 128 -12.45 -10.59 3.96
N GLY A 129 -11.26 -10.16 4.35
CA GLY A 129 -10.19 -9.71 3.46
C GLY A 129 -8.89 -9.41 4.21
N VAL A 130 -7.79 -9.36 3.47
CA VAL A 130 -6.45 -9.04 4.00
C VAL A 130 -5.89 -7.82 3.28
N ASN A 131 -5.46 -6.85 4.07
CA ASN A 131 -4.69 -5.69 3.65
C ASN A 131 -3.22 -5.84 4.09
N LEU A 132 -2.33 -6.13 3.13
CA LEU A 132 -0.88 -6.10 3.32
C LEU A 132 -0.39 -4.65 3.34
N GLU A 133 0.46 -4.34 4.31
CA GLU A 133 0.93 -2.98 4.57
C GLU A 133 2.42 -2.97 4.93
N ASP A 134 3.17 -1.98 4.44
CA ASP A 134 4.54 -1.68 4.87
C ASP A 134 5.51 -2.89 4.80
N ILE A 135 5.39 -3.72 3.76
CA ILE A 135 6.27 -4.87 3.49
C ILE A 135 7.28 -4.53 2.40
N ALA A 136 8.57 -4.71 2.67
CA ALA A 136 9.64 -4.33 1.75
C ALA A 136 9.61 -5.11 0.43
N ALA A 137 9.81 -4.38 -0.68
CA ALA A 137 10.10 -4.97 -1.97
C ALA A 137 11.51 -5.62 -1.98
N PRO A 138 11.71 -6.73 -2.72
CA PRO A 138 10.75 -7.38 -3.62
C PRO A 138 9.83 -8.42 -2.95
N ARG A 139 9.99 -8.74 -1.66
CA ARG A 139 9.24 -9.81 -0.99
C ARG A 139 7.73 -9.57 -1.00
N CYS A 140 7.29 -8.32 -0.87
CA CYS A 140 5.86 -7.98 -0.90
C CYS A 140 5.14 -8.51 -2.15
N PHE A 141 5.78 -8.49 -3.32
CA PHE A 141 5.21 -9.04 -4.55
C PHE A 141 5.00 -10.56 -4.48
N GLU A 142 5.97 -11.27 -3.90
CA GLU A 142 5.90 -12.72 -3.77
C GLU A 142 4.86 -13.14 -2.72
N ILE A 143 4.85 -12.46 -1.56
CA ILE A 143 3.87 -12.67 -0.49
C ILE A 143 2.45 -12.46 -1.04
N GLU A 144 2.21 -11.33 -1.71
CA GLU A 144 0.89 -11.03 -2.27
C GLU A 144 0.45 -12.07 -3.30
N ARG A 145 1.33 -12.45 -4.24
CA ARG A 145 1.02 -13.46 -5.26
C ARG A 145 0.66 -14.79 -4.61
N LYS A 146 1.51 -15.30 -3.70
CA LYS A 146 1.27 -16.57 -3.00
C LYS A 146 -0.02 -16.54 -2.18
N LEU A 147 -0.34 -15.42 -1.54
CA LEU A 147 -1.59 -15.28 -0.79
C LEU A 147 -2.82 -15.26 -1.71
N LYS A 148 -2.77 -14.56 -2.85
CA LYS A 148 -3.85 -14.59 -3.86
C LYS A 148 -4.07 -15.98 -4.45
N GLU A 149 -3.03 -16.80 -4.54
CA GLU A 149 -3.13 -18.19 -4.99
C GLU A 149 -3.70 -19.13 -3.91
N LYS A 150 -3.42 -18.85 -2.62
CA LYS A 150 -3.71 -19.77 -1.50
C LYS A 150 -4.99 -19.45 -0.74
N CYS A 151 -5.39 -18.18 -0.65
CA CYS A 151 -6.53 -17.73 0.15
C CYS A 151 -7.82 -17.65 -0.69
N ASP A 152 -8.95 -17.91 -0.05
CA ASP A 152 -10.31 -17.79 -0.61
C ASP A 152 -10.94 -16.39 -0.40
N ILE A 153 -10.18 -15.47 0.20
CA ILE A 153 -10.60 -14.08 0.49
C ILE A 153 -9.75 -13.07 -0.30
N PRO A 154 -10.27 -11.85 -0.55
CA PRO A 154 -9.52 -10.79 -1.22
C PRO A 154 -8.22 -10.44 -0.48
N ILE A 155 -7.13 -10.40 -1.23
CA ILE A 155 -5.81 -9.95 -0.77
C ILE A 155 -5.46 -8.67 -1.52
N PHE A 156 -5.18 -7.61 -0.77
CA PHE A 156 -4.82 -6.30 -1.29
C PHE A 156 -3.55 -5.81 -0.62
N HIS A 157 -2.66 -5.16 -1.37
CA HIS A 157 -1.50 -4.48 -0.81
C HIS A 157 -1.64 -2.98 -1.05
N ASP A 158 -1.81 -2.20 0.02
CA ASP A 158 -2.17 -0.78 -0.08
C ASP A 158 -1.04 0.05 -0.72
N ASP A 159 0.20 -0.14 -0.25
CA ASP A 159 1.36 0.59 -0.80
C ASP A 159 1.57 0.36 -2.31
N GLN A 160 1.09 -0.76 -2.84
CA GLN A 160 1.11 -1.05 -4.27
C GLN A 160 -0.12 -0.46 -4.96
N HIS A 161 -1.27 -1.09 -4.76
CA HIS A 161 -2.47 -0.86 -5.57
C HIS A 161 -3.22 0.39 -5.12
N GLY A 162 -3.28 0.64 -3.81
CA GLY A 162 -3.86 1.86 -3.25
C GLY A 162 -3.15 3.10 -3.80
N THR A 163 -1.82 3.12 -3.71
CA THR A 163 -0.99 4.20 -4.28
C THR A 163 -1.21 4.35 -5.79
N ALA A 164 -1.29 3.25 -6.54
CA ALA A 164 -1.52 3.29 -7.98
C ALA A 164 -2.87 3.93 -8.34
N VAL A 165 -3.95 3.52 -7.66
CA VAL A 165 -5.31 4.02 -7.91
C VAL A 165 -5.41 5.52 -7.66
N VAL A 166 -4.92 6.01 -6.52
CA VAL A 166 -4.99 7.45 -6.20
C VAL A 166 -4.10 8.28 -7.11
N THR A 167 -2.94 7.74 -7.53
CA THR A 167 -2.03 8.41 -8.49
C THR A 167 -2.69 8.55 -9.86
N LEU A 168 -3.30 7.47 -10.38
CA LEU A 168 -4.02 7.53 -11.66
C LEU A 168 -5.18 8.52 -11.59
N ALA A 169 -5.98 8.50 -10.52
CA ALA A 169 -7.09 9.43 -10.33
C ALA A 169 -6.62 10.90 -10.30
N GLY A 170 -5.53 11.17 -9.57
CA GLY A 170 -4.89 12.49 -9.52
C GLY A 170 -4.40 12.93 -10.90
N LEU A 171 -3.71 12.05 -11.62
CA LEU A 171 -3.16 12.34 -12.94
C LEU A 171 -4.25 12.62 -13.97
N ILE A 172 -5.33 11.83 -14.01
CA ILE A 172 -6.48 12.06 -14.90
C ILE A 172 -7.05 13.47 -14.72
N ASN A 173 -7.16 13.94 -13.48
CA ASN A 173 -7.69 15.28 -13.20
C ASN A 173 -6.67 16.39 -13.50
N ALA A 174 -5.39 16.19 -13.17
CA ALA A 174 -4.33 17.13 -13.50
C ALA A 174 -4.24 17.37 -15.02
N LEU A 175 -4.35 16.31 -15.84
CA LEU A 175 -4.32 16.41 -17.29
C LEU A 175 -5.47 17.24 -17.88
N LYS A 176 -6.65 17.23 -17.24
CA LYS A 176 -7.77 18.10 -17.64
C LYS A 176 -7.47 19.57 -17.39
N ILE A 177 -6.77 19.88 -16.29
CA ILE A 177 -6.41 21.25 -15.91
C ILE A 177 -5.39 21.82 -16.90
N VAL A 178 -4.34 21.05 -17.21
CA VAL A 178 -3.27 21.47 -18.13
C VAL A 178 -3.58 21.21 -19.59
N ASN A 179 -4.78 20.69 -19.90
CA ASN A 179 -5.26 20.36 -21.24
C ASN A 179 -4.29 19.48 -22.07
N LYS A 180 -3.70 18.45 -21.45
CA LYS A 180 -2.79 17.49 -22.09
C LYS A 180 -3.47 16.15 -22.32
N LYS A 181 -3.11 15.46 -23.40
CA LYS A 181 -3.63 14.12 -23.75
C LYS A 181 -2.68 13.03 -23.27
N LYS A 182 -3.22 11.97 -22.68
CA LYS A 182 -2.42 10.88 -22.08
C LYS A 182 -1.48 10.18 -23.07
N GLU A 183 -1.82 10.17 -24.36
CA GLU A 183 -1.03 9.53 -25.41
C GLU A 183 0.27 10.28 -25.74
N ASP A 184 0.28 11.59 -25.49
CA ASP A 184 1.34 12.51 -25.96
C ASP A 184 2.32 12.89 -24.85
N ILE A 185 1.95 12.68 -23.58
CA ILE A 185 2.77 13.08 -22.43
C ILE A 185 3.94 12.12 -22.17
N LYS A 186 5.00 12.66 -21.58
CA LYS A 186 6.13 11.91 -21.01
C LYS A 186 6.05 11.89 -19.49
N ILE A 187 6.03 10.69 -18.92
CA ILE A 187 5.98 10.47 -17.46
C ILE A 187 7.34 9.94 -16.99
N VAL A 188 7.90 10.57 -15.98
CA VAL A 188 9.06 10.09 -15.25
C VAL A 188 8.63 9.67 -13.86
N ILE A 189 8.84 8.39 -13.53
CA ILE A 189 8.55 7.85 -12.20
C ILE A 189 9.87 7.65 -11.48
N ASN A 190 10.09 8.35 -10.37
CA ASN A 190 11.27 8.18 -9.54
C ASN A 190 10.97 7.23 -8.40
N GLY A 191 11.67 6.10 -8.40
CA GLY A 191 11.40 4.92 -7.58
C GLY A 191 11.26 3.68 -8.46
N ALA A 192 11.66 2.53 -7.90
CA ALA A 192 11.51 1.21 -8.53
C ALA A 192 11.12 0.14 -7.48
N GLY A 193 10.41 0.57 -6.45
CA GLY A 193 9.83 -0.28 -5.41
C GLY A 193 8.35 -0.59 -5.65
N ALA A 194 7.69 -1.19 -4.66
CA ALA A 194 6.30 -1.67 -4.73
C ALA A 194 5.32 -0.68 -5.40
N ALA A 195 5.26 0.55 -4.87
CA ALA A 195 4.42 1.62 -5.39
C ALA A 195 4.73 1.97 -6.85
N ALA A 196 6.00 2.25 -7.19
CA ALA A 196 6.39 2.66 -8.53
C ALA A 196 6.05 1.62 -9.59
N ILE A 197 6.25 0.34 -9.28
CA ILE A 197 5.95 -0.78 -10.17
C ILE A 197 4.45 -0.87 -10.42
N SER A 198 3.63 -0.79 -9.35
CA SER A 198 2.17 -0.87 -9.48
C SER A 198 1.58 0.34 -10.19
N ILE A 199 2.02 1.57 -9.85
CA ILE A 199 1.67 2.80 -10.58
C ILE A 199 1.96 2.62 -12.06
N THR A 200 3.17 2.18 -12.41
CA THR A 200 3.55 2.04 -13.82
C THR A 200 2.67 1.03 -14.55
N LYS A 201 2.45 -0.16 -13.96
CA LYS A 201 1.60 -1.20 -14.57
C LYS A 201 0.16 -0.71 -14.77
N LEU A 202 -0.41 0.00 -13.79
CA LEU A 202 -1.76 0.55 -13.90
C LEU A 202 -1.84 1.66 -14.96
N LEU A 203 -0.88 2.58 -15.00
CA LEU A 203 -0.83 3.63 -16.02
C LEU A 203 -0.71 3.03 -17.44
N ILE A 204 0.14 2.01 -17.63
CA ILE A 204 0.23 1.30 -18.91
C ILE A 204 -1.11 0.66 -19.28
N SER A 205 -1.78 0.01 -18.32
CA SER A 205 -3.09 -0.60 -18.53
C SER A 205 -4.17 0.42 -18.86
N ASP A 206 -4.11 1.63 -18.32
CA ASP A 206 -5.03 2.73 -18.67
C ASP A 206 -4.73 3.29 -20.07
N GLY A 207 -3.51 3.13 -20.58
CA GLY A 207 -3.10 3.50 -21.94
C GLY A 207 -2.03 4.58 -22.05
N PHE A 208 -1.37 4.93 -20.95
CA PHE A 208 -0.17 5.79 -20.98
C PHE A 208 1.00 5.06 -21.67
N LYS A 209 1.67 5.74 -22.60
CA LYS A 209 2.65 5.08 -23.49
C LYS A 209 4.11 5.41 -23.16
N ASN A 210 4.40 6.65 -22.75
CA ASN A 210 5.76 7.14 -22.60
C ASN A 210 6.10 7.27 -21.11
N ILE A 211 6.43 6.15 -20.48
CA ILE A 211 6.83 6.11 -19.07
C ILE A 211 8.28 5.67 -18.97
N THR A 212 9.07 6.37 -18.16
CA THR A 212 10.44 5.99 -17.80
C THR A 212 10.56 5.93 -16.28
N LEU A 213 10.94 4.77 -15.74
CA LEU A 213 11.31 4.67 -14.33
C LEU A 213 12.76 5.09 -14.13
N CYS A 214 13.03 5.73 -12.99
CA CYS A 214 14.37 5.99 -12.48
C CYS A 214 14.53 5.35 -11.11
N ASP A 215 15.71 4.84 -10.81
CA ASP A 215 16.11 4.47 -9.46
C ASP A 215 17.39 5.21 -9.06
N ARG A 216 18.04 4.74 -7.98
CA ARG A 216 19.24 5.36 -7.42
C ARG A 216 20.41 5.49 -8.41
N THR A 217 20.48 4.68 -9.46
CA THR A 217 21.55 4.78 -10.48
C THR A 217 21.05 5.31 -11.83
N GLY A 218 19.83 5.85 -11.88
CA GLY A 218 19.27 6.54 -13.03
C GLY A 218 18.17 5.77 -13.76
N ALA A 219 17.99 6.06 -15.04
CA ALA A 219 16.94 5.45 -15.86
C ALA A 219 17.03 3.92 -15.87
N ILE A 220 15.88 3.26 -15.82
CA ILE A 220 15.74 1.82 -16.06
C ILE A 220 15.52 1.61 -17.56
N TYR A 221 16.34 0.76 -18.17
CA TYR A 221 16.30 0.44 -19.60
C TYR A 221 16.77 -1.00 -19.83
N GLU A 222 16.36 -1.57 -20.95
CA GLU A 222 16.71 -2.94 -21.31
C GLU A 222 18.24 -3.09 -21.49
N GLY A 223 18.83 -4.11 -20.85
CA GLY A 223 20.27 -4.35 -20.89
C GLY A 223 21.09 -3.53 -19.89
N ARG A 224 20.47 -2.71 -19.04
CA ARG A 224 21.15 -2.07 -17.91
C ARG A 224 21.74 -3.14 -16.98
N LYS A 225 22.98 -2.96 -16.52
CA LYS A 225 23.67 -3.94 -15.66
C LYS A 225 23.62 -3.63 -14.17
N GLU A 226 23.63 -2.36 -13.81
CA GLU A 226 23.75 -1.93 -12.41
C GLU A 226 22.40 -1.87 -11.71
N GLY A 227 22.30 -2.42 -10.50
CA GLY A 227 21.13 -2.26 -9.62
C GLY A 227 19.84 -2.92 -10.12
N MET A 228 19.94 -3.86 -11.07
CA MET A 228 18.79 -4.57 -11.64
C MET A 228 18.36 -5.77 -10.79
N ASN A 229 17.09 -6.14 -10.93
CA ASN A 229 16.50 -7.37 -10.43
C ASN A 229 15.40 -7.82 -11.41
N SER A 230 14.83 -9.01 -11.21
CA SER A 230 13.82 -9.57 -12.12
C SER A 230 12.64 -8.62 -12.40
N VAL A 231 12.13 -7.94 -11.37
CA VAL A 231 11.02 -6.98 -11.51
C VAL A 231 11.43 -5.77 -12.35
N LYS A 232 12.65 -5.24 -12.15
CA LYS A 232 13.17 -4.12 -12.96
C LYS A 232 13.44 -4.54 -14.40
N GLU A 233 13.87 -5.78 -14.62
CA GLU A 233 14.05 -6.34 -15.96
C GLU A 233 12.71 -6.43 -16.71
N GLU A 234 11.66 -6.93 -16.05
CA GLU A 234 10.29 -6.92 -16.62
C GLU A 234 9.85 -5.49 -16.97
N MET A 235 10.05 -4.54 -16.06
CA MET A 235 9.67 -3.15 -16.32
C MET A 235 10.46 -2.53 -17.47
N ALA A 236 11.76 -2.84 -17.59
CA ALA A 236 12.61 -2.36 -18.65
C ALA A 236 12.15 -2.80 -20.06
N GLN A 237 11.45 -3.94 -20.15
CA GLN A 237 10.89 -4.45 -21.41
C GLN A 237 9.60 -3.72 -21.83
N ILE A 238 8.83 -3.21 -20.87
CA ILE A 238 7.51 -2.60 -21.13
C ILE A 238 7.50 -1.07 -21.03
N THR A 239 8.55 -0.47 -20.43
CA THR A 239 8.73 0.98 -20.28
C THR A 239 9.94 1.46 -21.07
N ASN A 240 10.16 2.79 -21.11
CA ASN A 240 11.35 3.42 -21.68
C ASN A 240 11.75 2.85 -23.06
N ARG A 241 10.78 2.72 -23.97
CA ARG A 241 10.98 2.12 -25.32
C ARG A 241 12.04 2.83 -26.17
N LYS A 242 12.38 4.07 -25.81
CA LYS A 242 13.44 4.87 -26.45
C LYS A 242 14.82 4.62 -25.85
N GLN A 243 14.94 3.73 -24.87
CA GLN A 243 16.17 3.41 -24.13
C GLN A 243 16.90 4.67 -23.65
N ILE A 244 16.15 5.62 -23.09
CA ILE A 244 16.70 6.83 -22.48
C ILE A 244 17.59 6.39 -21.32
N GLN A 245 18.81 6.95 -21.26
CA GLN A 245 19.80 6.69 -20.22
C GLN A 245 20.14 8.00 -19.50
N GLY A 246 20.82 7.88 -18.36
CA GLY A 246 21.29 9.01 -17.57
C GLY A 246 20.62 9.10 -16.21
N THR A 247 20.92 10.20 -15.52
CA THR A 247 20.42 10.50 -14.18
C THR A 247 18.97 10.97 -14.24
N LEU A 248 18.31 11.05 -13.07
CA LEU A 248 16.97 11.63 -12.97
C LEU A 248 16.88 13.03 -13.63
N LYS A 249 17.93 13.86 -13.45
CA LYS A 249 18.01 15.19 -14.05
C LYS A 249 17.97 15.16 -15.58
N ASP A 250 18.66 14.18 -16.17
CA ASP A 250 18.74 14.04 -17.63
C ASP A 250 17.40 13.58 -18.22
N VAL A 251 16.74 12.65 -17.53
CA VAL A 251 15.47 12.05 -17.98
C VAL A 251 14.29 13.03 -17.84
N LEU A 252 14.36 13.96 -16.87
CA LEU A 252 13.31 14.96 -16.62
C LEU A 252 13.20 16.06 -17.68
N VAL A 253 14.20 16.22 -18.55
CA VAL A 253 14.20 17.27 -19.57
C VAL A 253 13.01 17.10 -20.52
N GLY A 254 12.09 18.08 -20.50
CA GLY A 254 10.87 18.07 -21.28
C GLY A 254 9.90 16.94 -20.92
N ALA A 255 9.95 16.45 -19.67
CA ALA A 255 8.93 15.57 -19.09
C ALA A 255 7.68 16.38 -18.71
N ASP A 256 6.49 15.81 -18.92
CA ASP A 256 5.23 16.46 -18.56
C ASP A 256 4.80 16.15 -17.13
N VAL A 257 5.18 14.97 -16.64
CA VAL A 257 4.77 14.47 -15.33
C VAL A 257 5.96 13.88 -14.61
N PHE A 258 6.14 14.27 -13.35
CA PHE A 258 6.99 13.59 -12.40
C PHE A 258 6.12 12.89 -11.34
N ILE A 259 6.42 11.63 -11.05
CA ILE A 259 5.82 10.87 -9.95
C ILE A 259 6.95 10.33 -9.07
N GLY A 260 7.13 10.92 -7.90
CA GLY A 260 8.08 10.50 -6.89
C GLY A 260 7.41 9.60 -5.85
N VAL A 261 7.95 8.40 -5.69
CA VAL A 261 7.61 7.45 -4.62
C VAL A 261 8.90 6.82 -4.07
N SER A 262 9.86 7.69 -3.74
CA SER A 262 11.27 7.33 -3.57
C SER A 262 11.86 7.89 -2.28
N ALA A 263 12.67 8.94 -2.37
CA ALA A 263 13.50 9.45 -1.29
C ALA A 263 13.34 10.98 -1.15
N PRO A 264 13.43 11.50 0.08
CA PRO A 264 13.28 12.91 0.36
C PRO A 264 14.33 13.75 -0.37
N GLY A 265 13.92 14.90 -0.89
CA GLY A 265 14.83 15.84 -1.56
C GLY A 265 15.42 15.35 -2.90
N SER A 266 14.88 14.29 -3.48
CA SER A 266 15.40 13.73 -4.74
C SER A 266 15.03 14.55 -5.98
N LEU A 267 14.05 15.47 -5.89
CA LEU A 267 13.70 16.42 -6.93
C LEU A 267 14.10 17.83 -6.51
N THR A 268 14.77 18.58 -7.39
CA THR A 268 15.18 19.97 -7.10
C THR A 268 14.45 20.96 -8.00
N ALA A 269 14.33 22.22 -7.55
CA ALA A 269 13.72 23.29 -8.34
C ALA A 269 14.39 23.46 -9.72
N ASP A 270 15.70 23.23 -9.83
CA ASP A 270 16.41 23.31 -11.10
C ASP A 270 16.07 22.15 -12.05
N MET A 271 15.73 20.97 -11.53
CA MET A 271 15.19 19.88 -12.35
C MET A 271 13.76 20.19 -12.81
N VAL A 272 12.94 20.79 -11.94
CA VAL A 272 11.57 21.18 -12.30
C VAL A 272 11.57 22.19 -13.44
N LYS A 273 12.50 23.16 -13.45
CA LYS A 273 12.64 24.15 -14.53
C LYS A 273 12.99 23.54 -15.90
N THR A 274 13.50 22.31 -15.96
CA THR A 274 13.81 21.64 -17.24
C THR A 274 12.65 20.80 -17.76
N MET A 275 11.58 20.64 -16.99
CA MET A 275 10.35 19.94 -17.41
C MET A 275 9.58 20.75 -18.45
N ALA A 276 8.57 20.13 -19.06
CA ALA A 276 7.68 20.80 -20.01
C ALA A 276 6.87 21.93 -19.33
N GLU A 277 6.37 22.87 -20.13
CA GLU A 277 5.38 23.86 -19.66
C GLU A 277 4.16 23.14 -19.06
N ASP A 278 3.56 23.71 -18.01
CA ASP A 278 2.49 23.09 -17.23
C ASP A 278 2.84 21.65 -16.76
N ALA A 279 4.03 21.51 -16.17
CA ALA A 279 4.48 20.27 -15.57
C ALA A 279 3.61 19.87 -14.36
N ILE A 280 3.33 18.57 -14.24
CA ILE A 280 2.61 17.99 -13.12
C ILE A 280 3.59 17.26 -12.22
N ILE A 281 3.57 17.53 -10.91
CA ILE A 281 4.47 16.95 -9.92
C ILE A 281 3.64 16.25 -8.85
N PHE A 282 3.85 14.94 -8.71
CA PHE A 282 3.42 14.15 -7.56
C PHE A 282 4.65 13.80 -6.73
N ALA A 283 4.87 14.46 -5.59
CA ALA A 283 5.96 14.15 -4.66
C ALA A 283 5.39 13.45 -3.43
N CYS A 284 5.36 12.11 -3.47
CA CYS A 284 4.58 11.27 -2.54
C CYS A 284 5.45 10.56 -1.49
N ALA A 285 6.75 10.84 -1.40
CA ALA A 285 7.57 10.30 -0.31
C ALA A 285 7.10 10.80 1.07
N ASN A 286 7.13 9.90 2.05
CA ASN A 286 6.74 10.18 3.44
C ASN A 286 7.91 9.89 4.39
N PRO A 287 8.06 10.65 5.50
CA PRO A 287 7.26 11.81 5.88
C PRO A 287 7.68 13.12 5.18
N THR A 288 8.83 13.11 4.50
CA THR A 288 9.38 14.26 3.78
C THR A 288 9.35 13.96 2.27
N PRO A 289 8.74 14.83 1.44
CA PRO A 289 8.57 14.57 0.01
C PRO A 289 9.87 14.73 -0.77
N GLU A 290 9.85 14.30 -2.04
CA GLU A 290 10.93 14.54 -3.00
C GLU A 290 11.25 16.02 -3.18
N ILE A 291 10.23 16.87 -3.11
CA ILE A 291 10.30 18.33 -3.10
C ILE A 291 9.07 18.86 -2.36
N PHE A 292 9.20 19.96 -1.63
CA PHE A 292 8.02 20.65 -1.09
C PHE A 292 7.31 21.47 -2.19
N PRO A 293 6.00 21.78 -2.03
CA PRO A 293 5.26 22.51 -3.06
C PRO A 293 5.70 23.97 -3.32
N ASP A 294 6.43 24.61 -2.41
CA ASP A 294 6.83 26.04 -2.47
C ASP A 294 8.08 26.35 -3.33
#